data_AF-K2BVR7-F1
#
_entry.id   AF-K2BVR7-F1
#
_cell.length_a   1.000
_cell.length_b   1.000
_cell.length_c   1.000
_cell.angle_alpha   90.00
_cell.angle_beta   90.00
_cell.angle_gamma   90.00
#
_symmetry.space_group_name_H-M   'P 1'
#
loop_
_entity.id
_entity.type
_entity.pdbx_description
1 polymer ?
#
loop_
_entity_poly.entity_id
_entity_poly.type
_entity_poly.pdbx_seq_one_letter_code
_entity_poly.pdbx_strand_id
1 'polypeptide(L)'
;MNQYPLWRYVFIILLIALGAIYAAPNLYGTDPAIQIQPKSGQAVSATALSQIKNTLSQQTITPTAMTQQSTGLLIRFRDTEDQLKAQGYIQALVGDQDTVALNLAPRTPHWLRLLGAEPMKLGLDLRGGIHFLYRVDTSAMLKERLSSDIHTMGDALRTANIRYAHIAQVAPDEKNAQGGVVIAFRSSEDRDQGLALLQKQNLYADYQFSSSQKNDRYFVNANFMQAAAIALEEQAVTQNLTTLRNRVNELGVSEPVIQQQGKDQISVDLPGVQDTARAKEIIGKVAISRFQLVDTQNDAITAAGTGVIPFGDTLYQFEGHPVLLKNEVVLHGTSILNAATISGEDGRPAVSVRAGGSEVSSFNTVTGENIGKPMATVYIETKAVQQIVNGKVVTSERQFPKIISVATINNALGNSFQIMGLESNYAAKNLALLLRSGAYTAPIVAISENTVGPSLGKENIRAGTLA
;
A
#
# COMPACT_ATOMS: atom_id res chain seq x y z
N MET A 1 -58.89 -16.16 30.42
CA MET A 1 -58.85 -17.57 29.96
C MET A 1 -57.70 -17.71 28.97
N ASN A 2 -56.75 -18.61 29.25
CA ASN A 2 -55.66 -18.89 28.32
C ASN A 2 -56.22 -19.59 27.07
N GLN A 3 -56.03 -19.00 25.89
CA GLN A 3 -56.58 -19.53 24.63
C GLN A 3 -55.74 -20.68 24.02
N TYR A 4 -54.52 -20.88 24.51
CA TYR A 4 -53.59 -21.89 24.02
C TYR A 4 -53.27 -22.97 25.08
N PRO A 5 -52.88 -24.17 24.66
CA PRO A 5 -52.34 -25.18 25.56
C PRO A 5 -51.08 -24.70 26.32
N LEU A 6 -50.91 -25.15 27.57
CA LEU A 6 -49.82 -24.73 28.46
C LEU A 6 -48.42 -24.89 27.85
N TRP A 7 -48.20 -25.96 27.07
CA TRP A 7 -46.91 -26.20 26.41
C TRP A 7 -46.52 -25.11 25.41
N ARG A 8 -47.49 -24.45 24.76
CA ARG A 8 -47.21 -23.33 23.83
C ARG A 8 -46.69 -22.12 24.59
N TYR A 9 -47.28 -21.82 25.75
CA TYR A 9 -46.79 -20.73 26.60
C TYR A 9 -45.39 -21.02 27.15
N VAL A 10 -45.13 -22.26 27.59
CA VAL A 10 -43.79 -22.68 28.02
C VAL A 10 -42.77 -22.55 26.88
N PHE A 11 -43.15 -22.96 25.66
CA PHE A 11 -42.28 -22.83 24.49
C PHE A 11 -41.99 -21.37 24.12
N ILE A 12 -43.01 -20.48 24.17
CA ILE A 12 -42.83 -19.04 23.93
C ILE A 12 -41.89 -18.44 24.98
N ILE A 13 -42.07 -18.76 26.26
CA ILE A 13 -41.19 -18.28 27.34
C ILE A 13 -39.75 -18.75 27.10
N LEU A 14 -39.56 -20.01 26.68
CA LEU A 14 -38.25 -20.56 26.36
C LEU A 14 -37.61 -19.81 25.18
N LEU A 15 -38.36 -19.53 24.12
CA LEU A 15 -37.86 -18.74 22.97
C LEU A 15 -37.46 -17.32 23.37
N ILE A 16 -38.27 -16.65 24.20
CA ILE A 16 -37.96 -15.30 24.71
C ILE A 16 -36.69 -15.34 25.58
N ALA A 17 -36.59 -16.32 26.48
CA ALA A 17 -35.41 -16.49 27.33
C ALA A 17 -34.15 -16.75 26.49
N LEU A 18 -34.25 -17.58 25.45
CA LEU A 18 -33.15 -17.85 24.54
C LEU A 18 -32.75 -16.58 23.75
N GLY A 19 -33.73 -15.84 23.23
CA GLY A 19 -33.51 -14.55 22.57
C GLY A 19 -32.82 -13.54 23.49
N ALA A 20 -33.24 -13.44 24.76
CA ALA A 20 -32.61 -12.58 25.75
C ALA A 20 -31.17 -12.98 26.06
N ILE A 21 -30.88 -14.29 26.17
CA ILE A 21 -29.51 -14.80 26.37
C ILE A 21 -28.60 -14.45 25.20
N TYR A 22 -29.07 -14.62 23.95
CA TYR A 22 -28.29 -14.27 22.75
C TYR A 22 -28.17 -12.76 22.52
N ALA A 23 -29.09 -11.95 23.04
CA ALA A 23 -29.01 -10.48 22.97
C ALA A 23 -28.17 -9.85 24.09
N ALA A 24 -28.06 -10.52 25.25
CA ALA A 24 -27.35 -10.03 26.44
C ALA A 24 -25.90 -9.57 26.20
N PRO A 25 -25.08 -10.20 25.33
CA PRO A 25 -23.72 -9.74 25.05
C PRO A 25 -23.60 -8.26 24.68
N ASN A 26 -24.61 -7.68 24.02
CA ASN A 26 -24.59 -6.29 23.58
C ASN A 26 -24.66 -5.27 24.74
N LEU A 27 -25.12 -5.70 25.92
CA LEU A 27 -25.27 -4.83 27.10
C LEU A 27 -23.95 -4.57 27.83
N TYR A 28 -22.94 -5.42 27.61
CA TYR A 28 -21.70 -5.36 28.39
C TYR A 28 -20.70 -4.31 27.85
N GLY A 29 -20.82 -3.88 26.60
CA GLY A 29 -19.90 -2.93 25.98
C GLY A 29 -18.48 -3.49 25.76
N THR A 30 -17.50 -2.61 25.59
CA THR A 30 -16.12 -2.96 25.24
C THR A 30 -15.08 -2.29 26.15
N ASP A 31 -13.92 -2.93 26.29
CA ASP A 31 -12.71 -2.41 26.91
C ASP A 31 -11.66 -2.04 25.86
N PRO A 32 -10.93 -0.92 26.02
CA PRO A 32 -9.65 -0.71 25.37
C PRO A 32 -8.74 -1.92 25.56
N ALA A 33 -8.25 -2.50 24.47
CA ALA A 33 -7.44 -3.72 24.52
C ALA A 33 -6.33 -3.74 23.48
N ILE A 34 -5.23 -4.43 23.79
CA ILE A 34 -4.17 -4.73 22.83
C ILE A 34 -4.24 -6.21 22.53
N GLN A 35 -4.23 -6.55 21.25
CA GLN A 35 -4.13 -7.93 20.77
C GLN A 35 -2.76 -8.14 20.15
N ILE A 36 -2.05 -9.13 20.67
CA ILE A 36 -0.74 -9.55 20.16
C ILE A 36 -0.94 -10.86 19.43
N GLN A 37 -0.63 -10.89 18.14
CA GLN A 37 -0.77 -12.05 17.28
C GLN A 37 0.61 -12.42 16.73
N PRO A 38 1.25 -13.50 17.21
CA PRO A 38 2.52 -13.93 16.66
C PRO A 38 2.38 -14.42 15.21
N LYS A 39 3.27 -14.03 14.30
CA LYS A 39 3.25 -14.54 12.91
C LYS A 39 3.49 -16.05 12.82
N SER A 40 4.04 -16.65 13.87
CA SER A 40 4.18 -18.10 13.99
C SER A 40 2.84 -18.83 14.15
N GLY A 41 1.75 -18.12 14.48
CA GLY A 41 0.44 -18.70 14.78
C GLY A 41 0.38 -19.43 16.13
N GLN A 42 1.45 -19.40 16.92
CA GLN A 42 1.52 -20.02 18.24
C GLN A 42 1.17 -19.04 19.36
N ALA A 43 0.80 -19.57 20.52
CA ALA A 43 0.56 -18.75 21.71
C ALA A 43 1.84 -18.03 22.16
N VAL A 44 1.69 -16.82 22.71
CA VAL A 44 2.81 -16.03 23.26
C VAL A 44 3.52 -16.82 24.36
N SER A 45 4.85 -16.87 24.32
CA SER A 45 5.64 -17.63 25.29
C SER A 45 5.51 -17.08 26.72
N ALA A 46 5.66 -17.94 27.74
CA ALA A 46 5.61 -17.52 29.15
C ALA A 46 6.69 -16.48 29.50
N THR A 47 7.83 -16.54 28.82
CA THR A 47 8.94 -15.59 28.95
C THR A 47 8.54 -14.21 28.42
N ALA A 48 7.96 -14.15 27.23
CA ALA A 48 7.47 -12.90 26.63
C ALA A 48 6.35 -12.27 27.47
N LEU A 49 5.42 -13.08 27.99
CA LEU A 49 4.36 -12.61 28.88
C LEU A 49 4.92 -11.96 30.15
N SER A 50 5.96 -12.57 30.74
CA SER A 50 6.62 -12.03 31.94
C SER A 50 7.34 -10.70 31.64
N GLN A 51 8.02 -10.61 30.50
CA GLN A 51 8.67 -9.37 30.06
C GLN A 51 7.65 -8.25 29.79
N ILE A 52 6.51 -8.57 29.16
CA ILE A 52 5.42 -7.61 28.93
C ILE A 52 4.92 -7.07 30.27
N LYS A 53 4.63 -7.96 31.24
CA LYS A 53 4.15 -7.58 32.57
C LYS A 53 5.14 -6.67 33.32
N ASN A 54 6.43 -6.98 33.23
CA ASN A 54 7.48 -6.18 33.86
C ASN A 54 7.60 -4.80 33.20
N THR A 55 7.57 -4.74 31.87
CA THR A 55 7.66 -3.49 31.10
C THR A 55 6.50 -2.55 31.41
N LEU A 56 5.27 -3.08 31.43
CA LEU A 56 4.08 -2.28 31.76
C LEU A 56 4.15 -1.75 33.21
N SER A 57 4.58 -2.58 34.16
CA SER A 57 4.77 -2.17 35.56
C SER A 57 5.80 -1.05 35.72
N GLN A 58 6.93 -1.12 35.00
CA GLN A 58 7.97 -0.08 35.03
C GLN A 58 7.49 1.27 34.50
N GLN A 59 6.56 1.26 33.54
CA GLN A 59 5.97 2.46 32.95
C GLN A 59 4.71 2.93 33.71
N THR A 60 4.41 2.35 34.88
CA THR A 60 3.25 2.67 35.71
C THR A 60 1.91 2.43 35.00
N ILE A 61 1.88 1.52 34.02
CA ILE A 61 0.66 1.14 33.28
C ILE A 61 0.12 -0.17 33.87
N THR A 62 -1.10 -0.13 34.42
CA THR A 62 -1.73 -1.31 35.04
C THR A 62 -2.83 -1.89 34.14
N PRO A 63 -2.58 -3.02 33.44
CA PRO A 63 -3.63 -3.69 32.66
C PRO A 63 -4.70 -4.27 33.60
N THR A 64 -5.97 -4.13 33.22
CA THR A 64 -7.12 -4.68 33.96
C THR A 64 -7.17 -6.20 33.88
N ALA A 65 -6.77 -6.77 32.74
CA ALA A 65 -6.69 -8.21 32.54
C ALA A 65 -5.66 -8.54 31.46
N MET A 66 -4.97 -9.67 31.62
CA MET A 66 -4.18 -10.30 30.56
C MET A 66 -4.66 -11.73 30.39
N THR A 67 -5.11 -12.08 29.18
CA THR A 67 -5.67 -13.39 28.86
C THR A 67 -4.94 -13.97 27.65
N GLN A 68 -4.29 -15.10 27.86
CA GLN A 68 -3.63 -15.85 26.79
C GLN A 68 -4.70 -16.57 25.95
N GLN A 69 -4.55 -16.50 24.63
CA GLN A 69 -5.42 -17.13 23.66
C GLN A 69 -4.65 -18.21 22.89
N SER A 70 -5.38 -19.09 22.19
CA SER A 70 -4.78 -20.18 21.40
C SER A 70 -3.78 -19.69 20.35
N THR A 71 -3.97 -18.47 19.85
CA THR A 71 -3.16 -17.88 18.77
C THR A 71 -2.52 -16.54 19.14
N GLY A 72 -2.51 -16.15 20.43
CA GLY A 72 -2.00 -14.83 20.83
C GLY A 72 -2.20 -14.45 22.29
N LEU A 73 -2.10 -13.14 22.59
CA LEU A 73 -2.32 -12.55 23.91
C LEU A 73 -3.26 -11.34 23.80
N LEU A 74 -4.26 -11.27 24.69
CA LEU A 74 -5.16 -10.13 24.82
C LEU A 74 -4.92 -9.41 26.14
N ILE A 75 -4.66 -8.12 26.08
CA ILE A 75 -4.40 -7.25 27.24
C ILE A 75 -5.47 -6.18 27.30
N ARG A 76 -6.19 -6.03 28.41
CA ARG A 76 -7.24 -5.03 28.60
C ARG A 76 -6.74 -3.87 29.46
N PHE A 77 -7.22 -2.67 29.17
CA PHE A 77 -6.88 -1.43 29.86
C PHE A 77 -8.15 -0.71 30.32
N ARG A 78 -7.99 0.16 31.32
CA ARG A 78 -9.09 0.96 31.87
C ARG A 78 -9.54 2.07 30.90
N ASP A 79 -8.57 2.66 30.21
CA ASP A 79 -8.77 3.75 29.27
C ASP A 79 -7.86 3.62 28.05
N THR A 80 -8.16 4.45 27.06
CA THR A 80 -7.48 4.48 25.76
C THR A 80 -6.09 5.10 25.84
N GLU A 81 -5.81 5.95 26.82
CA GLU A 81 -4.51 6.60 26.96
C GLU A 81 -3.45 5.59 27.41
N ASP A 82 -3.78 4.79 28.41
CA ASP A 82 -2.95 3.67 28.87
C ASP A 82 -2.76 2.61 27.78
N GLN A 83 -3.81 2.34 26.99
CA GLN A 83 -3.74 1.45 25.84
C GLN A 83 -2.73 1.95 24.79
N LEU A 84 -2.79 3.23 24.41
CA LEU A 84 -1.88 3.81 23.41
C LEU A 84 -0.42 3.79 23.87
N LYS A 85 -0.17 4.18 25.12
CA LYS A 85 1.18 4.13 25.71
C LYS A 85 1.69 2.69 25.75
N ALA A 86 0.86 1.75 26.20
CA ALA A 86 1.22 0.34 26.27
C ALA A 86 1.55 -0.26 24.89
N GLN A 87 0.83 0.11 23.84
CA GLN A 87 1.06 -0.42 22.49
C GLN A 87 2.47 -0.11 22.00
N GLY A 88 2.97 1.12 22.22
CA GLY A 88 4.33 1.50 21.86
C GLY A 88 5.38 0.65 22.56
N TYR A 89 5.26 0.46 23.88
CA TYR A 89 6.20 -0.35 24.66
C TYR A 89 6.14 -1.84 24.34
N ILE A 90 4.94 -2.39 24.18
CA ILE A 90 4.73 -3.80 23.85
C ILE A 90 5.28 -4.09 22.45
N GLN A 91 5.00 -3.24 21.46
CA GLN A 91 5.56 -3.40 20.11
C GLN A 91 7.09 -3.33 20.11
N ALA A 92 7.69 -2.47 20.94
CA ALA A 92 9.14 -2.40 21.08
C ALA A 92 9.74 -3.67 21.70
N LEU A 93 9.02 -4.31 22.62
CA LEU A 93 9.48 -5.51 23.32
C LEU A 93 9.33 -6.79 22.47
N VAL A 94 8.19 -6.97 21.81
CA VAL A 94 7.86 -8.20 21.08
C VAL A 94 8.48 -8.20 19.67
N GLY A 95 8.84 -7.02 19.15
CA GLY A 95 9.46 -6.86 17.84
C GLY A 95 8.46 -7.02 16.67
N ASP A 96 8.97 -6.95 15.44
CA ASP A 96 8.14 -6.86 14.22
C ASP A 96 7.68 -8.23 13.68
N GLN A 97 8.02 -9.31 14.39
CA GLN A 97 7.54 -10.66 14.07
C GLN A 97 6.11 -10.89 14.57
N ASP A 98 5.62 -10.07 15.51
CA ASP A 98 4.28 -10.20 16.06
C ASP A 98 3.48 -8.93 15.77
N THR A 99 2.20 -9.09 15.44
CA THR A 99 1.30 -7.97 15.18
C THR A 99 0.73 -7.48 16.51
N VAL A 100 1.02 -6.24 16.91
CA VAL A 100 0.43 -5.59 18.09
C VAL A 100 -0.65 -4.60 17.64
N ALA A 101 -1.90 -5.07 17.68
CA ALA A 101 -3.07 -4.33 17.22
C ALA A 101 -3.77 -3.63 18.39
N LEU A 102 -4.18 -2.37 18.17
CA LEU A 102 -5.14 -1.70 19.04
C LEU A 102 -6.53 -2.27 18.74
N ASN A 103 -7.24 -2.71 19.78
CA ASN A 103 -8.55 -3.34 19.68
C ASN A 103 -9.49 -2.81 20.78
N LEU A 104 -10.78 -3.06 20.62
CA LEU A 104 -11.80 -2.89 21.64
C LEU A 104 -12.40 -4.27 21.95
N ALA A 105 -11.97 -4.89 23.04
CA ALA A 105 -12.39 -6.23 23.40
C ALA A 105 -13.76 -6.22 24.09
N PRO A 106 -14.69 -7.12 23.73
CA PRO A 106 -15.96 -7.24 24.44
C PRO A 106 -15.79 -7.57 25.93
N ARG A 107 -16.62 -6.92 26.76
CA ARG A 107 -16.78 -7.24 28.19
C ARG A 107 -17.70 -8.44 28.43
N THR A 108 -18.17 -9.10 27.38
CA THR A 108 -19.07 -10.24 27.45
C THR A 108 -18.49 -11.36 28.34
N PRO A 109 -19.24 -11.80 29.37
CA PRO A 109 -18.87 -12.93 30.22
C PRO A 109 -18.50 -14.20 29.42
N HIS A 110 -17.56 -14.99 29.96
CA HIS A 110 -17.08 -16.19 29.28
C HIS A 110 -18.19 -17.23 29.06
N TRP A 111 -19.13 -17.37 30.01
CA TRP A 111 -20.23 -18.32 29.90
C TRP A 111 -21.19 -18.01 28.74
N LEU A 112 -21.41 -16.73 28.42
CA LEU A 112 -22.20 -16.32 27.25
C LEU A 112 -21.46 -16.67 25.95
N ARG A 113 -20.15 -16.38 25.91
CA ARG A 113 -19.32 -16.70 24.74
C ARG A 113 -19.23 -18.21 24.47
N LEU A 114 -19.19 -19.05 25.51
CA LEU A 114 -19.22 -20.51 25.37
C LEU A 114 -20.50 -21.04 24.72
N LEU A 115 -21.63 -20.33 24.87
CA LEU A 115 -22.90 -20.66 24.22
C LEU A 115 -22.99 -20.14 22.78
N GLY A 116 -21.91 -19.53 22.26
CA GLY A 116 -21.90 -18.85 20.96
C GLY A 116 -22.63 -17.51 20.96
N ALA A 117 -22.98 -16.97 22.13
CA ALA A 117 -23.59 -15.64 22.24
C ALA A 117 -22.48 -14.57 22.18
N GLU A 118 -22.18 -14.13 20.96
CA GLU A 118 -21.24 -13.03 20.67
C GLU A 118 -21.98 -11.69 20.51
N PRO A 119 -21.35 -10.56 20.91
CA PRO A 119 -21.91 -9.25 20.65
C PRO A 119 -21.93 -8.94 19.15
N MET A 120 -22.85 -8.07 18.73
CA MET A 120 -22.92 -7.61 17.35
C MET A 120 -21.68 -6.81 16.96
N LYS A 121 -21.22 -6.97 15.72
CA LYS A 121 -20.19 -6.12 15.14
C LYS A 121 -20.77 -4.73 14.89
N LEU A 122 -20.13 -3.74 15.48
CA LEU A 122 -20.54 -2.34 15.38
C LEU A 122 -19.80 -1.68 14.22
N GLY A 123 -20.54 -1.00 13.35
CA GLY A 123 -19.99 -0.20 12.26
C GLY A 123 -19.28 1.07 12.73
N LEU A 124 -18.76 1.83 11.77
CA LEU A 124 -18.05 3.09 12.01
C LEU A 124 -18.89 4.08 12.84
N ASP A 125 -20.18 4.18 12.55
CA ASP A 125 -21.10 5.12 13.20
C ASP A 125 -21.31 4.83 14.69
N LEU A 126 -20.93 3.64 15.15
CA LEU A 126 -21.14 3.16 16.53
C LEU A 126 -19.81 2.97 17.27
N ARG A 127 -18.71 2.55 16.61
CA ARG A 127 -17.37 2.43 17.22
C ARG A 127 -16.52 3.69 17.10
N GLY A 128 -16.88 4.60 16.20
CA GLY A 128 -15.98 5.66 15.73
C GLY A 128 -14.85 5.11 14.86
N GLY A 129 -14.12 6.00 14.20
CA GLY A 129 -13.04 5.68 13.26
C GLY A 129 -13.01 6.63 12.07
N ILE A 130 -12.53 6.15 10.93
CA ILE A 130 -12.44 6.95 9.69
C ILE A 130 -12.94 6.15 8.47
N HIS A 131 -13.64 6.85 7.59
CA HIS A 131 -14.05 6.39 6.27
C HIS A 131 -13.31 7.21 5.21
N PHE A 132 -12.67 6.52 4.27
CA PHE A 132 -12.09 7.13 3.08
C PHE A 132 -12.76 6.58 1.83
N LEU A 133 -13.00 7.46 0.86
CA LEU A 133 -13.35 7.09 -0.51
C LEU A 133 -12.24 7.57 -1.43
N TYR A 134 -11.52 6.62 -2.04
CA TYR A 134 -10.46 6.90 -3.01
C TYR A 134 -10.93 6.65 -4.43
N ARG A 135 -10.46 7.45 -5.38
CA ARG A 135 -10.54 7.18 -6.83
C ARG A 135 -9.20 6.72 -7.35
N VAL A 136 -9.19 5.70 -8.18
CA VAL A 136 -8.02 5.24 -8.93
C VAL A 136 -7.93 6.03 -10.23
N ASP A 137 -6.80 6.69 -10.49
CA ASP A 137 -6.56 7.40 -11.74
C ASP A 137 -6.09 6.43 -12.84
N THR A 138 -7.07 5.82 -13.51
CA THR A 138 -6.83 4.90 -14.63
C THR A 138 -6.33 5.61 -15.88
N SER A 139 -6.62 6.91 -16.02
CA SER A 139 -6.19 7.72 -17.16
C SER A 139 -4.69 7.96 -17.15
N ALA A 140 -4.11 8.21 -15.98
CA ALA A 140 -2.67 8.32 -15.80
C ALA A 140 -1.96 7.00 -16.14
N MET A 141 -2.53 5.87 -15.73
CA MET A 141 -1.99 4.54 -16.03
C MET A 141 -2.04 4.21 -17.53
N LEU A 142 -3.16 4.53 -18.20
CA LEU A 142 -3.28 4.34 -19.65
C LEU A 142 -2.25 5.20 -20.40
N LYS A 143 -2.05 6.46 -19.98
CA LYS A 143 -1.06 7.34 -20.57
C LYS A 143 0.37 6.78 -20.41
N GLU A 144 0.72 6.28 -19.23
CA GLU A 144 2.01 5.66 -18.97
C GLU A 144 2.20 4.38 -19.82
N ARG A 145 1.16 3.54 -19.90
CA ARG A 145 1.15 2.34 -20.74
C ARG A 145 1.40 2.68 -22.21
N LEU A 146 0.68 3.66 -22.77
CA LEU A 146 0.87 4.12 -24.14
C LEU A 146 2.27 4.69 -24.37
N SER A 147 2.84 5.41 -23.39
CA SER A 147 4.20 5.92 -23.47
C SER A 147 5.23 4.78 -23.48
N SER A 148 5.09 3.79 -22.60
CA SER A 148 5.92 2.59 -22.60
C SER A 148 5.82 1.84 -23.93
N ASP A 149 4.62 1.66 -24.46
CA ASP A 149 4.38 0.93 -25.70
C ASP A 149 4.99 1.66 -26.92
N ILE A 150 5.01 3.00 -26.93
CA ILE A 150 5.74 3.77 -27.95
C ILE A 150 7.22 3.41 -27.98
N HIS A 151 7.86 3.29 -26.80
CA HIS A 151 9.27 2.95 -26.72
C HIS A 151 9.52 1.52 -27.21
N THR A 152 8.75 0.55 -26.72
CA THR A 152 8.91 -0.88 -27.08
C THR A 152 8.60 -1.14 -28.55
N MET A 153 7.55 -0.53 -29.11
CA MET A 153 7.26 -0.59 -30.55
C MET A 153 8.39 0.03 -31.36
N GLY A 154 8.91 1.18 -30.93
CA GLY A 154 10.05 1.85 -31.57
C GLY A 154 11.33 1.01 -31.55
N ASP A 155 11.62 0.34 -30.44
CA ASP A 155 12.74 -0.59 -30.28
C ASP A 155 12.59 -1.82 -31.18
N ALA A 156 11.39 -2.40 -31.23
CA ALA A 156 11.09 -3.56 -32.07
C ALA A 156 11.30 -3.25 -33.56
N LEU A 157 10.80 -2.10 -34.03
CA LEU A 157 10.99 -1.65 -35.42
C LEU A 157 12.46 -1.41 -35.75
N ARG A 158 13.21 -0.76 -34.83
CA ARG A 158 14.66 -0.55 -35.00
C ARG A 158 15.43 -1.86 -35.06
N THR A 159 15.12 -2.80 -34.17
CA THR A 159 15.75 -4.13 -34.13
C THR A 159 15.49 -4.92 -35.41
N ALA A 160 14.31 -4.77 -36.00
CA ALA A 160 13.95 -5.38 -37.28
C ALA A 160 14.47 -4.62 -38.52
N ASN A 161 15.23 -3.54 -38.35
CA ASN A 161 15.70 -2.64 -39.42
C ASN A 161 14.58 -1.99 -40.26
N ILE A 162 13.38 -1.82 -39.70
CA ILE A 162 12.24 -1.17 -40.38
C ILE A 162 12.28 0.33 -40.11
N ARG A 163 12.36 1.14 -41.17
CA ARG A 163 12.54 2.59 -41.06
C ARG A 163 11.20 3.31 -40.85
N TYR A 164 11.03 3.96 -39.70
CA TYR A 164 9.93 4.89 -39.46
C TYR A 164 10.42 6.36 -39.44
N ALA A 165 9.52 7.28 -39.75
CA ALA A 165 9.76 8.72 -39.72
C ALA A 165 9.42 9.33 -38.35
N HIS A 166 8.32 8.87 -37.74
CA HIS A 166 7.83 9.40 -36.48
C HIS A 166 6.95 8.37 -35.77
N ILE A 167 7.00 8.34 -34.44
CA ILE A 167 6.08 7.58 -33.59
C ILE A 167 5.57 8.52 -32.50
N ALA A 168 4.27 8.52 -32.25
CA ALA A 168 3.65 9.38 -31.26
C ALA A 168 2.37 8.79 -30.69
N GLN A 169 2.00 9.29 -29.52
CA GLN A 169 0.69 9.02 -28.92
C GLN A 169 -0.40 9.76 -29.68
N VAL A 170 -1.52 9.09 -29.91
CA VAL A 170 -2.77 9.68 -30.40
C VAL A 170 -3.66 9.93 -29.20
N ALA A 171 -4.10 11.18 -29.05
CA ALA A 171 -5.05 11.54 -28.00
C ALA A 171 -6.44 10.91 -28.27
N PRO A 172 -7.24 10.67 -27.22
CA PRO A 172 -8.62 10.24 -27.37
C PRO A 172 -9.44 11.14 -28.30
N ASP A 173 -10.24 10.54 -29.18
CA ASP A 173 -11.19 11.25 -30.05
C ASP A 173 -12.54 10.49 -30.15
N GLU A 174 -13.49 11.02 -30.93
CA GLU A 174 -14.83 10.40 -31.10
C GLU A 174 -14.77 8.97 -31.69
N LYS A 175 -13.72 8.64 -32.43
CA LYS A 175 -13.53 7.34 -33.10
C LYS A 175 -12.68 6.37 -32.28
N ASN A 176 -11.88 6.90 -31.36
CA ASN A 176 -10.98 6.16 -30.49
C ASN A 176 -10.96 6.81 -29.10
N ALA A 177 -11.93 6.42 -28.27
CA ALA A 177 -12.12 6.96 -26.93
C ALA A 177 -10.94 6.71 -25.96
N GLN A 178 -10.04 5.78 -26.29
CA GLN A 178 -8.87 5.44 -25.46
C GLN A 178 -7.56 6.02 -26.01
N GLY A 179 -7.58 6.58 -27.23
CA GLY A 179 -6.37 6.97 -27.93
C GLY A 179 -5.53 5.77 -28.35
N GLY A 180 -4.26 5.99 -28.62
CA GLY A 180 -3.40 4.92 -29.12
C GLY A 180 -2.03 5.40 -29.53
N VAL A 181 -1.43 4.68 -30.47
CA VAL A 181 -0.11 4.98 -31.04
C VAL A 181 -0.23 5.12 -32.55
N VAL A 182 0.39 6.16 -33.10
CA VAL A 182 0.54 6.35 -34.55
C VAL A 182 2.00 6.28 -34.93
N ILE A 183 2.28 5.53 -35.99
CA ILE A 183 3.61 5.36 -36.55
C ILE A 183 3.57 5.80 -38.00
N ALA A 184 4.38 6.79 -38.36
CA ALA A 184 4.52 7.30 -39.72
C ALA A 184 5.74 6.68 -40.39
N PHE A 185 5.58 6.24 -41.63
CA PHE A 185 6.57 5.61 -42.49
C PHE A 185 6.77 6.44 -43.76
N ARG A 186 7.96 6.31 -44.36
CA ARG A 186 8.31 7.00 -45.62
C ARG A 186 7.87 6.22 -46.87
N SER A 187 7.75 4.89 -46.76
CA SER A 187 7.41 3.99 -47.86
C SER A 187 6.23 3.10 -47.47
N SER A 188 5.51 2.57 -48.46
CA SER A 188 4.46 1.57 -48.25
C SER A 188 5.02 0.26 -47.73
N GLU A 189 6.21 -0.12 -48.22
CA GLU A 189 6.87 -1.38 -47.91
C GLU A 189 7.28 -1.44 -46.44
N ASP A 190 7.92 -0.37 -45.92
CA ASP A 190 8.29 -0.27 -44.50
C ASP A 190 7.04 -0.29 -43.60
N ARG A 191 5.95 0.36 -44.05
CA ARG A 191 4.67 0.37 -43.32
C ARG A 191 4.08 -1.03 -43.22
N ASP A 192 4.05 -1.77 -44.33
CA ASP A 192 3.47 -3.12 -44.38
C ASP A 192 4.30 -4.11 -43.56
N GLN A 193 5.63 -4.02 -43.63
CA GLN A 193 6.52 -4.80 -42.78
C GLN A 193 6.34 -4.46 -41.30
N GLY A 194 6.24 -3.17 -40.97
CA GLY A 194 6.01 -2.70 -39.60
C GLY A 194 4.68 -3.19 -39.04
N LEU A 195 3.60 -3.07 -39.81
CA LEU A 195 2.28 -3.59 -39.46
C LEU A 195 2.32 -5.10 -39.20
N ALA A 196 2.91 -5.86 -40.12
CA ALA A 196 3.02 -7.30 -39.99
C ALA A 196 3.85 -7.73 -38.77
N LEU A 197 4.92 -6.99 -38.44
CA LEU A 197 5.73 -7.23 -37.25
C LEU A 197 4.94 -6.98 -35.96
N LEU A 198 4.23 -5.85 -35.88
CA LEU A 198 3.49 -5.46 -34.67
C LEU A 198 2.26 -6.35 -34.44
N GLN A 199 1.66 -6.90 -35.48
CA GLN A 199 0.58 -7.88 -35.37
C GLN A 199 1.07 -9.31 -35.05
N LYS A 200 2.39 -9.56 -35.16
CA LYS A 200 2.95 -10.90 -34.99
C LYS A 200 2.91 -11.33 -33.52
N GLN A 201 2.57 -12.61 -33.29
CA GLN A 201 2.72 -13.29 -32.00
C GLN A 201 1.94 -12.65 -30.82
N ASN A 202 0.86 -11.91 -31.07
CA ASN A 202 0.04 -11.30 -30.01
C ASN A 202 0.83 -10.35 -29.08
N LEU A 203 1.98 -9.81 -29.53
CA LEU A 203 2.82 -8.93 -28.71
C LEU A 203 2.07 -7.69 -28.21
N TYR A 204 1.13 -7.19 -29.01
CA TYR A 204 0.33 -6.00 -28.75
C TYR A 204 -1.17 -6.30 -28.88
N ALA A 205 -1.63 -7.39 -28.24
CA ALA A 205 -3.01 -7.85 -28.31
C ALA A 205 -4.06 -6.83 -27.79
N ASP A 206 -3.61 -5.84 -27.01
CA ASP A 206 -4.46 -4.75 -26.50
C ASP A 206 -4.86 -3.72 -27.57
N TYR A 207 -4.28 -3.83 -28.78
CA TYR A 207 -4.43 -2.85 -29.85
C TYR A 207 -5.17 -3.41 -31.06
N GLN A 208 -6.03 -2.56 -31.63
CA GLN A 208 -6.56 -2.74 -32.97
C GLN A 208 -5.70 -1.94 -33.95
N PHE A 209 -5.01 -2.66 -34.83
CA PHE A 209 -4.17 -2.06 -35.86
C PHE A 209 -4.95 -1.74 -37.14
N SER A 210 -4.66 -0.59 -37.72
CA SER A 210 -5.12 -0.19 -39.05
C SER A 210 -4.00 0.52 -39.80
N SER A 211 -4.06 0.50 -41.13
CA SER A 211 -3.17 1.28 -41.97
C SER A 211 -3.91 2.44 -42.63
N SER A 212 -3.21 3.54 -42.86
CA SER A 212 -3.74 4.68 -43.60
C SER A 212 -2.64 5.40 -44.37
N GLN A 213 -3.02 6.24 -45.34
CA GLN A 213 -2.11 7.06 -46.12
C GLN A 213 -2.65 8.49 -46.16
N LYS A 214 -1.78 9.48 -45.90
CA LYS A 214 -2.14 10.90 -45.94
C LYS A 214 -0.91 11.74 -46.29
N ASN A 215 -1.05 12.67 -47.23
CA ASN A 215 -0.01 13.63 -47.64
C ASN A 215 1.35 12.96 -47.92
N ASP A 216 1.36 11.94 -48.78
CA ASP A 216 2.56 11.15 -49.16
C ASP A 216 3.31 10.51 -47.98
N ARG A 217 2.61 10.27 -46.86
CA ARG A 217 3.10 9.46 -45.75
C ARG A 217 2.16 8.28 -45.51
N TYR A 218 2.77 7.17 -45.09
CA TYR A 218 2.07 5.94 -44.76
C TYR A 218 2.03 5.79 -43.24
N PHE A 219 0.91 5.33 -42.70
CA PHE A 219 0.70 5.27 -41.26
C PHE A 219 0.25 3.88 -40.83
N VAL A 220 0.71 3.47 -39.65
CA VAL A 220 0.09 2.43 -38.83
C VAL A 220 -0.54 3.12 -37.64
N ASN A 221 -1.84 2.90 -37.43
CA ASN A 221 -2.56 3.36 -36.25
C ASN A 221 -2.87 2.14 -35.39
N ALA A 222 -2.31 2.11 -34.18
CA ALA A 222 -2.59 1.13 -33.15
C ALA A 222 -3.56 1.78 -32.15
N ASN A 223 -4.85 1.51 -32.31
CA ASN A 223 -5.89 2.04 -31.42
C ASN A 223 -6.03 1.14 -30.20
N PHE A 224 -5.99 1.72 -29.00
CA PHE A 224 -6.14 0.93 -27.77
C PHE A 224 -7.59 0.46 -27.63
N MET A 225 -7.79 -0.84 -27.44
CA MET A 225 -9.14 -1.41 -27.44
C MET A 225 -9.91 -1.07 -26.16
N GLN A 226 -11.22 -0.81 -26.27
CA GLN A 226 -12.07 -0.56 -25.11
C GLN A 226 -12.08 -1.73 -24.11
N ALA A 227 -12.03 -2.97 -24.61
CA ALA A 227 -11.96 -4.16 -23.76
C ALA A 227 -10.65 -4.23 -22.98
N ALA A 228 -9.52 -3.87 -23.61
CA ALA A 228 -8.21 -3.80 -22.96
C ALA A 228 -8.18 -2.67 -21.92
N ALA A 229 -8.80 -1.52 -22.21
CA ALA A 229 -8.93 -0.44 -21.25
C ALA A 229 -9.72 -0.89 -20.01
N ILE A 230 -10.87 -1.52 -20.17
CA ILE A 230 -11.67 -2.04 -19.04
C ILE A 230 -10.86 -3.05 -18.22
N ALA A 231 -10.14 -3.97 -18.87
CA ALA A 231 -9.28 -4.94 -18.19
C ALA A 231 -8.14 -4.25 -17.42
N LEU A 232 -7.54 -3.21 -18.00
CA LEU A 232 -6.51 -2.40 -17.35
C LEU A 232 -7.06 -1.70 -16.11
N GLU A 233 -8.26 -1.12 -16.19
CA GLU A 233 -8.95 -0.49 -15.06
C GLU A 233 -9.24 -1.49 -13.94
N GLU A 234 -9.81 -2.65 -14.27
CA GLU A 234 -10.13 -3.71 -13.30
C GLU A 234 -8.88 -4.26 -12.62
N GLN A 235 -7.81 -4.48 -13.40
CA GLN A 235 -6.51 -4.89 -12.87
C GLN A 235 -5.94 -3.83 -11.94
N ALA A 236 -6.00 -2.55 -12.31
CA ALA A 236 -5.51 -1.44 -11.49
C ALA A 236 -6.24 -1.36 -10.15
N VAL A 237 -7.58 -1.46 -10.15
CA VAL A 237 -8.40 -1.43 -8.94
C VAL A 237 -8.12 -2.65 -8.07
N THR A 238 -8.06 -3.85 -8.65
CA THR A 238 -7.79 -5.09 -7.92
C THR A 238 -6.40 -5.09 -7.26
N GLN A 239 -5.39 -4.60 -7.98
CA GLN A 239 -4.04 -4.51 -7.46
C GLN A 239 -3.93 -3.43 -6.37
N ASN A 240 -4.51 -2.24 -6.59
CA ASN A 240 -4.57 -1.19 -5.57
C ASN A 240 -5.35 -1.63 -4.33
N LEU A 241 -6.41 -2.43 -4.48
CA LEU A 241 -7.15 -3.02 -3.36
C LEU A 241 -6.25 -3.92 -2.50
N THR A 242 -5.39 -4.71 -3.15
CA THR A 242 -4.40 -5.55 -2.46
C THR A 242 -3.36 -4.71 -1.74
N THR A 243 -2.85 -3.65 -2.39
CA THR A 243 -1.93 -2.68 -1.78
C THR A 243 -2.56 -1.98 -0.57
N LEU A 244 -3.82 -1.55 -0.68
CA LEU A 244 -4.58 -0.93 0.42
C LEU A 244 -4.76 -1.89 1.59
N ARG A 245 -5.10 -3.16 1.35
CA ARG A 245 -5.19 -4.18 2.41
C ARG A 245 -3.88 -4.32 3.16
N ASN A 246 -2.77 -4.41 2.45
CA ASN A 246 -1.45 -4.51 3.07
C ASN A 246 -1.16 -3.27 3.92
N ARG A 247 -1.36 -2.07 3.38
CA ARG A 247 -1.16 -0.79 4.10
C ARG A 247 -2.03 -0.66 5.34
N VAL A 248 -3.26 -1.13 5.28
CA VAL A 248 -4.18 -1.07 6.41
C VAL A 248 -3.81 -2.09 7.49
N ASN A 249 -3.32 -3.26 7.12
CA ASN A 249 -2.79 -4.24 8.09
C ASN A 249 -1.62 -3.64 8.90
N GLU A 250 -0.80 -2.79 8.27
CA GLU A 250 0.31 -2.09 8.95
C GLU A 250 -0.14 -1.08 10.00
N LEU A 251 -1.39 -0.60 9.92
CA LEU A 251 -1.96 0.26 10.95
C LEU A 251 -2.34 -0.51 12.22
N GLY A 252 -2.31 -1.84 12.19
CA GLY A 252 -2.70 -2.67 13.33
C GLY A 252 -4.19 -2.55 13.67
N VAL A 253 -5.03 -2.26 12.66
CA VAL A 253 -6.48 -2.22 12.80
C VAL A 253 -7.02 -3.64 12.70
N SER A 254 -7.78 -4.10 13.69
CA SER A 254 -8.21 -5.51 13.75
C SER A 254 -9.33 -5.88 12.77
N GLU A 255 -10.13 -4.91 12.29
CA GLU A 255 -11.30 -5.18 11.44
C GLU A 255 -11.54 -4.11 10.36
N PRO A 256 -10.60 -3.88 9.43
CA PRO A 256 -10.81 -2.95 8.34
C PRO A 256 -11.78 -3.52 7.29
N VAL A 257 -12.61 -2.65 6.71
CA VAL A 257 -13.47 -3.00 5.58
C VAL A 257 -12.96 -2.25 4.36
N ILE A 258 -12.48 -2.99 3.36
CA ILE A 258 -11.93 -2.40 2.13
C ILE A 258 -12.64 -3.05 0.95
N GLN A 259 -13.36 -2.23 0.19
CA GLN A 259 -14.24 -2.69 -0.87
C GLN A 259 -14.14 -1.78 -2.09
N GLN A 260 -14.28 -2.36 -3.28
CA GLN A 260 -14.48 -1.58 -4.49
C GLN A 260 -15.89 -0.97 -4.47
N GLN A 261 -15.99 0.32 -4.77
CA GLN A 261 -17.24 1.06 -4.89
C GLN A 261 -17.36 1.60 -6.32
N GLY A 262 -18.32 1.09 -7.08
CA GLY A 262 -18.44 1.45 -8.49
C GLY A 262 -17.28 0.90 -9.35
N LYS A 263 -16.89 1.63 -10.40
CA LYS A 263 -15.89 1.16 -11.38
C LYS A 263 -14.45 1.43 -10.92
N ASP A 264 -14.18 2.64 -10.47
CA ASP A 264 -12.83 3.20 -10.24
C ASP A 264 -12.60 3.64 -8.79
N GLN A 265 -13.51 3.37 -7.85
CA GLN A 265 -13.41 3.85 -6.48
C GLN A 265 -13.22 2.70 -5.49
N ILE A 266 -12.54 3.02 -4.38
CA ILE A 266 -12.29 2.09 -3.29
C ILE A 266 -12.69 2.77 -1.99
N SER A 267 -13.65 2.15 -1.29
CA SER A 267 -14.07 2.52 0.06
C SER A 267 -13.17 1.81 1.08
N VAL A 268 -12.71 2.55 2.08
CA VAL A 268 -11.88 2.07 3.18
C VAL A 268 -12.48 2.56 4.49
N ASP A 269 -13.03 1.62 5.27
CA ASP A 269 -13.48 1.88 6.64
C ASP A 269 -12.50 1.32 7.63
N LEU A 270 -12.07 2.15 8.58
CA LEU A 270 -11.17 1.78 9.66
C LEU A 270 -11.83 2.03 11.02
N PRO A 271 -12.68 1.11 11.50
CA PRO A 271 -13.32 1.24 12.80
C PRO A 271 -12.28 1.20 13.93
N GLY A 272 -12.45 2.08 14.92
CA GLY A 272 -11.60 2.12 16.11
C GLY A 272 -10.18 2.65 15.90
N VAL A 273 -9.86 3.21 14.72
CA VAL A 273 -8.60 3.95 14.51
C VAL A 273 -8.61 5.20 15.37
N GLN A 274 -7.54 5.37 16.16
CA GLN A 274 -7.38 6.50 17.09
C GLN A 274 -6.49 7.60 16.51
N ASP A 275 -5.47 7.25 15.71
CA ASP A 275 -4.58 8.18 15.03
C ASP A 275 -4.93 8.29 13.54
N THR A 276 -5.83 9.22 13.21
CA THR A 276 -6.31 9.43 11.85
C THR A 276 -5.25 10.04 10.94
N ALA A 277 -4.38 10.90 11.48
CA ALA A 277 -3.29 11.52 10.73
C ALA A 277 -2.30 10.47 10.23
N ARG A 278 -1.91 9.54 11.11
CA ARG A 278 -1.05 8.41 10.74
C ARG A 278 -1.71 7.44 9.77
N ALA A 279 -3.01 7.18 9.94
CA ALA A 279 -3.77 6.36 8.99
C ALA A 279 -3.78 6.98 7.59
N LYS A 280 -4.03 8.29 7.49
CA LYS A 280 -3.98 9.04 6.24
C LYS A 280 -2.59 9.06 5.63
N GLU A 281 -1.55 9.22 6.43
CA GLU A 281 -0.16 9.18 5.96
C GLU A 281 0.21 7.83 5.32
N ILE A 282 -0.19 6.72 5.92
CA ILE A 282 0.17 5.38 5.42
C ILE A 282 -0.67 4.99 4.20
N ILE A 283 -1.96 5.33 4.21
CA ILE A 283 -2.90 4.93 3.15
C ILE A 283 -2.87 5.92 1.97
N GLY A 284 -2.92 7.23 2.23
CA GLY A 284 -3.11 8.24 1.19
C GLY A 284 -1.86 8.56 0.37
N LYS A 285 -0.65 8.21 0.83
CA LYS A 285 0.59 8.55 0.12
C LYS A 285 0.81 7.65 -1.10
N VAL A 286 0.70 8.19 -2.30
CA VAL A 286 1.15 7.52 -3.53
C VAL A 286 2.67 7.56 -3.54
N ALA A 287 3.25 6.39 -3.33
CA ALA A 287 4.66 6.27 -3.00
C ALA A 287 5.32 5.22 -3.86
N ILE A 288 6.30 5.63 -4.66
CA ILE A 288 7.11 4.73 -5.47
C ILE A 288 8.46 4.58 -4.78
N SER A 289 8.93 3.35 -4.60
CA SER A 289 10.31 3.10 -4.19
C SER A 289 11.15 2.72 -5.40
N ARG A 290 12.37 3.26 -5.51
CA ARG A 290 13.35 2.93 -6.55
C ARG A 290 14.69 2.63 -5.90
N PHE A 291 15.35 1.58 -6.34
CA PHE A 291 16.72 1.29 -5.98
C PHE A 291 17.63 1.80 -7.10
N GLN A 292 18.56 2.69 -6.77
CA GLN A 292 19.46 3.36 -7.73
C GLN A 292 20.88 3.30 -7.20
N LEU A 293 21.85 3.13 -8.11
CA LEU A 293 23.27 3.17 -7.73
C LEU A 293 23.69 4.60 -7.40
N VAL A 294 24.51 4.75 -6.37
CA VAL A 294 25.17 6.03 -6.09
C VAL A 294 26.32 6.23 -7.06
N ASP A 295 26.43 7.41 -7.66
CA ASP A 295 27.62 7.75 -8.42
C ASP A 295 28.78 8.08 -7.48
N THR A 296 29.85 7.31 -7.62
CA THR A 296 31.11 7.47 -6.85
C THR A 296 32.25 8.02 -7.70
N GLN A 297 32.05 8.19 -9.00
CA GLN A 297 33.05 8.71 -9.94
C GLN A 297 33.00 10.23 -10.05
N ASN A 298 31.82 10.82 -9.89
CA ASN A 298 31.61 12.26 -9.92
C ASN A 298 31.43 12.84 -8.50
N ASP A 299 31.90 14.06 -8.29
CA ASP A 299 31.77 14.74 -7.01
C ASP A 299 30.41 15.45 -6.85
N ALA A 300 29.60 14.95 -5.92
CA ALA A 300 28.28 15.50 -5.60
C ALA A 300 28.34 16.91 -4.99
N ILE A 301 29.41 17.26 -4.27
CA ILE A 301 29.56 18.58 -3.65
C ILE A 301 29.78 19.63 -4.73
N THR A 302 30.68 19.36 -5.68
CA THR A 302 30.90 20.23 -6.84
C THR A 302 29.64 20.36 -7.70
N ALA A 303 28.91 19.27 -7.94
CA ALA A 303 27.64 19.32 -8.68
C ALA A 303 26.59 20.20 -7.97
N ALA A 304 26.47 20.09 -6.64
CA ALA A 304 25.56 20.92 -5.85
C ALA A 304 25.97 22.41 -5.83
N GLY A 305 27.26 22.71 -5.76
CA GLY A 305 27.77 24.09 -5.74
C GLY A 305 27.70 24.79 -7.10
N THR A 306 27.92 24.06 -8.20
CA THR A 306 27.92 24.61 -9.56
C THR A 306 26.56 24.55 -10.25
N GLY A 307 25.66 23.65 -9.79
CA GLY A 307 24.40 23.35 -10.46
C GLY A 307 24.55 22.49 -11.72
N VAL A 308 25.78 22.08 -12.08
CA VAL A 308 26.04 21.23 -13.25
C VAL A 308 26.00 19.77 -12.81
N ILE A 309 24.95 19.07 -13.22
CA ILE A 309 24.76 17.65 -12.90
C ILE A 309 25.34 16.81 -14.05
N PRO A 310 26.19 15.80 -13.74
CA PRO A 310 26.70 14.88 -14.76
C PRO A 310 25.58 14.20 -15.56
N PHE A 311 25.85 13.92 -16.83
CA PHE A 311 24.87 13.23 -17.67
C PHE A 311 24.55 11.83 -17.12
N GLY A 312 23.26 11.51 -17.06
CA GLY A 312 22.79 10.22 -16.53
C GLY A 312 22.63 10.19 -15.02
N ASP A 313 22.85 11.30 -14.32
CA ASP A 313 22.70 11.40 -12.87
C ASP A 313 21.56 12.33 -12.47
N THR A 314 21.07 12.16 -11.24
CA THR A 314 20.21 13.11 -10.54
C THR A 314 20.83 13.44 -9.19
N LEU A 315 20.86 14.73 -8.86
CA LEU A 315 21.35 15.23 -7.57
C LEU A 315 20.23 15.19 -6.52
N TYR A 316 20.54 14.57 -5.39
CA TYR A 316 19.68 14.48 -4.21
C TYR A 316 20.38 15.05 -2.97
N GLN A 317 19.61 15.19 -1.90
CA GLN A 317 20.11 15.49 -0.56
C GLN A 317 19.80 14.33 0.37
N PHE A 318 20.79 13.87 1.12
CA PHE A 318 20.65 12.83 2.13
C PHE A 318 21.46 13.21 3.37
N GLU A 319 20.81 13.25 4.54
CA GLU A 319 21.44 13.62 5.82
C GLU A 319 22.22 14.96 5.79
N GLY A 320 21.75 15.91 4.97
CA GLY A 320 22.38 17.23 4.83
C GLY A 320 23.57 17.27 3.85
N HIS A 321 23.86 16.16 3.18
CA HIS A 321 24.93 16.05 2.18
C HIS A 321 24.36 15.78 0.77
N PRO A 322 24.95 16.39 -0.27
CA PRO A 322 24.57 16.09 -1.64
C PRO A 322 25.00 14.67 -2.03
N VAL A 323 24.12 13.95 -2.72
CA VAL A 323 24.38 12.60 -3.23
C VAL A 323 23.94 12.54 -4.69
N LEU A 324 24.83 12.05 -5.57
CA LEU A 324 24.50 11.78 -6.96
C LEU A 324 24.02 10.34 -7.10
N LEU A 325 22.87 10.15 -7.74
CA LEU A 325 22.36 8.83 -8.08
C LEU A 325 22.29 8.68 -9.59
N LYS A 326 22.64 7.49 -10.08
CA LYS A 326 22.40 7.10 -11.47
C LYS A 326 20.90 7.09 -11.74
N ASN A 327 20.50 7.58 -12.91
CA ASN A 327 19.09 7.64 -13.31
C ASN A 327 18.49 6.25 -13.53
N GLU A 328 19.33 5.28 -13.89
CA GLU A 328 18.93 3.88 -14.04
C GLU A 328 18.39 3.30 -12.73
N VAL A 329 17.19 2.73 -12.80
CA VAL A 329 16.55 2.05 -11.66
C VAL A 329 16.91 0.58 -11.73
N VAL A 330 17.60 0.09 -10.70
CA VAL A 330 18.08 -1.30 -10.62
C VAL A 330 16.98 -2.25 -10.15
N LEU A 331 16.07 -1.76 -9.31
CA LEU A 331 14.89 -2.50 -8.83
C LEU A 331 13.77 -1.53 -8.49
N HIS A 332 12.55 -1.82 -8.93
CA HIS A 332 11.36 -1.07 -8.54
C HIS A 332 10.73 -1.62 -7.25
N GLY A 333 10.08 -0.73 -6.50
CA GLY A 333 9.31 -1.07 -5.31
C GLY A 333 8.16 -2.06 -5.59
N THR A 334 7.63 -2.09 -6.81
CA THR A 334 6.63 -3.05 -7.27
C THR A 334 7.12 -4.50 -7.27
N SER A 335 8.43 -4.71 -7.35
CA SER A 335 9.06 -6.03 -7.24
C SER A 335 9.23 -6.50 -5.79
N ILE A 336 8.94 -5.66 -4.80
CA ILE A 336 9.05 -6.03 -3.38
C ILE A 336 7.80 -6.79 -2.94
N LEU A 337 7.99 -8.05 -2.53
CA LEU A 337 6.94 -8.91 -2.01
C LEU A 337 6.76 -8.76 -0.50
N ASN A 338 7.86 -8.55 0.23
CA ASN A 338 7.86 -8.38 1.67
C ASN A 338 9.11 -7.62 2.11
N ALA A 339 9.03 -6.91 3.23
CA ALA A 339 10.16 -6.34 3.93
C ALA A 339 9.93 -6.49 5.44
N ALA A 340 10.96 -6.77 6.22
CA ALA A 340 10.84 -6.93 7.66
C ALA A 340 12.08 -6.40 8.36
N THR A 341 11.90 -5.72 9.48
CA THR A 341 13.01 -5.31 10.34
C THR A 341 13.63 -6.55 10.96
N ILE A 342 14.96 -6.61 10.93
CA ILE A 342 15.77 -7.64 11.56
C ILE A 342 16.91 -6.96 12.33
N SER A 343 17.51 -7.68 13.27
CA SER A 343 18.82 -7.31 13.79
C SER A 343 19.88 -7.92 12.88
N GLY A 344 20.81 -7.11 12.38
CA GLY A 344 21.98 -7.56 11.64
C GLY A 344 22.92 -8.38 12.51
N GLU A 345 23.90 -9.05 11.89
CA GLU A 345 24.90 -9.86 12.59
C GLU A 345 25.75 -9.05 13.58
N ASP A 346 25.91 -7.75 13.32
CA ASP A 346 26.61 -6.79 14.18
C ASP A 346 25.71 -6.19 15.28
N GLY A 347 24.46 -6.68 15.40
CA GLY A 347 23.45 -6.17 16.32
C GLY A 347 22.84 -4.83 15.90
N ARG A 348 23.20 -4.27 14.75
CA ARG A 348 22.59 -3.04 14.23
C ARG A 348 21.24 -3.31 13.55
N PRO A 349 20.34 -2.33 13.50
CA PRO A 349 19.07 -2.48 12.79
C PRO A 349 19.29 -2.69 11.29
N ALA A 350 18.58 -3.64 10.70
CA ALA A 350 18.60 -3.93 9.27
C ALA A 350 17.18 -4.26 8.77
N VAL A 351 16.99 -4.26 7.45
CA VAL A 351 15.73 -4.65 6.81
C VAL A 351 15.97 -5.83 5.87
N SER A 352 15.37 -6.97 6.17
CA SER A 352 15.29 -8.10 5.24
C SER A 352 14.22 -7.81 4.20
N VAL A 353 14.57 -7.94 2.92
CA VAL A 353 13.68 -7.68 1.78
C VAL A 353 13.58 -8.95 0.94
N ARG A 354 12.35 -9.29 0.55
CA ARG A 354 12.06 -10.36 -0.40
C ARG A 354 11.49 -9.74 -1.66
N ALA A 355 12.15 -9.99 -2.79
CA ALA A 355 11.77 -9.48 -4.11
C ALA A 355 11.31 -10.62 -5.03
N GLY A 356 10.50 -10.27 -6.03
CA GLY A 356 9.96 -11.17 -7.04
C GLY A 356 9.68 -10.44 -8.36
N GLY A 357 9.32 -11.21 -9.38
CA GLY A 357 9.06 -10.69 -10.72
C GLY A 357 10.30 -10.74 -11.63
N SER A 358 10.15 -10.16 -12.82
CA SER A 358 11.14 -10.20 -13.90
C SER A 358 12.43 -9.42 -13.60
N GLU A 359 12.35 -8.38 -12.76
CA GLU A 359 13.49 -7.50 -12.44
C GLU A 359 14.55 -8.15 -11.55
N VAL A 360 14.24 -9.26 -10.87
CA VAL A 360 15.16 -9.87 -9.90
C VAL A 360 16.43 -10.40 -10.57
N SER A 361 16.31 -10.92 -11.79
CA SER A 361 17.47 -11.43 -12.55
C SER A 361 18.43 -10.29 -12.91
N SER A 362 17.92 -9.18 -13.46
CA SER A 362 18.74 -7.99 -13.77
C SER A 362 19.30 -7.35 -12.51
N PHE A 363 18.51 -7.27 -11.43
CA PHE A 363 18.97 -6.77 -10.14
C PHE A 363 20.16 -7.58 -9.60
N ASN A 364 20.14 -8.90 -9.74
CA ASN A 364 21.25 -9.76 -9.34
C ASN A 364 22.52 -9.51 -10.15
N THR A 365 22.40 -9.41 -11.47
CA THR A 365 23.54 -9.10 -12.35
C THR A 365 24.14 -7.73 -12.02
N VAL A 366 23.32 -6.68 -11.97
CA VAL A 366 23.81 -5.31 -11.73
C VAL A 366 24.44 -5.18 -10.34
N THR A 367 23.84 -5.78 -9.32
CA THR A 367 24.43 -5.75 -7.96
C THR A 367 25.71 -6.57 -7.87
N GLY A 368 25.82 -7.69 -8.59
CA GLY A 368 27.05 -8.48 -8.70
C GLY A 368 28.21 -7.72 -9.34
N GLU A 369 27.92 -6.88 -10.34
CA GLU A 369 28.92 -6.02 -11.01
C GLU A 369 29.31 -4.78 -10.18
N ASN A 370 28.53 -4.46 -9.13
CA ASN A 370 28.69 -3.26 -8.32
C ASN A 370 28.92 -3.56 -6.83
N ILE A 371 29.49 -4.73 -6.50
CA ILE A 371 29.90 -5.07 -5.13
C ILE A 371 30.90 -4.03 -4.60
N GLY A 372 30.70 -3.61 -3.35
CA GLY A 372 31.48 -2.59 -2.66
C GLY A 372 31.01 -1.16 -2.94
N LYS A 373 30.11 -0.93 -3.90
CA LYS A 373 29.54 0.39 -4.19
C LYS A 373 28.27 0.65 -3.39
N PRO A 374 27.95 1.93 -3.09
CA PRO A 374 26.71 2.27 -2.42
C PRO A 374 25.50 2.25 -3.37
N MET A 375 24.36 1.84 -2.83
CA MET A 375 23.06 1.86 -3.47
C MET A 375 22.08 2.61 -2.59
N ALA A 376 21.31 3.51 -3.19
CA ALA A 376 20.29 4.28 -2.52
C ALA A 376 18.90 3.69 -2.77
N THR A 377 18.06 3.76 -1.74
CA THR A 377 16.62 3.59 -1.88
C THR A 377 15.97 4.97 -1.91
N VAL A 378 15.35 5.32 -3.03
CA VAL A 378 14.65 6.57 -3.25
C VAL A 378 13.15 6.34 -3.11
N TYR A 379 12.53 7.11 -2.24
CA TYR A 379 11.09 7.16 -2.04
C TYR A 379 10.53 8.40 -2.73
N ILE A 380 9.56 8.21 -3.62
CA ILE A 380 8.99 9.28 -4.43
C ILE A 380 7.53 9.44 -4.04
N GLU A 381 7.23 10.57 -3.40
CA GLU A 381 5.88 10.94 -3.04
C GLU A 381 5.30 11.88 -4.10
N THR A 382 4.16 11.52 -4.70
CA THR A 382 3.43 12.42 -5.61
C THR A 382 2.37 13.18 -4.83
N LYS A 383 2.42 14.52 -4.87
CA LYS A 383 1.41 15.38 -4.24
C LYS A 383 0.73 16.26 -5.28
N ALA A 384 -0.58 16.41 -5.16
CA ALA A 384 -1.32 17.47 -5.83
C ALA A 384 -0.93 18.83 -5.19
N VAL A 385 -0.33 19.70 -5.98
CA VAL A 385 0.03 21.06 -5.60
C VAL A 385 -0.88 22.02 -6.35
N GLN A 386 -1.60 22.86 -5.62
CA GLN A 386 -2.40 23.92 -6.21
C GLN A 386 -1.51 25.14 -6.46
N GLN A 387 -1.54 25.65 -7.69
CA GLN A 387 -0.83 26.85 -8.09
C GLN A 387 -1.79 27.82 -8.76
N ILE A 388 -1.63 29.12 -8.52
CA ILE A 388 -2.38 30.13 -9.23
C ILE A 388 -1.63 30.43 -10.52
N VAL A 389 -2.20 30.04 -11.65
CA VAL A 389 -1.68 30.36 -12.98
C VAL A 389 -2.72 31.24 -13.68
N ASN A 390 -2.34 32.47 -14.04
CA ASN A 390 -3.23 33.44 -14.68
C ASN A 390 -4.54 33.72 -13.91
N GLY A 391 -4.46 33.83 -12.58
CA GLY A 391 -5.61 34.12 -11.72
C GLY A 391 -6.59 32.96 -11.51
N LYS A 392 -6.30 31.76 -12.05
CA LYS A 392 -7.07 30.54 -11.80
C LYS A 392 -6.24 29.55 -10.97
N VAL A 393 -6.90 28.91 -10.00
CA VAL A 393 -6.29 27.80 -9.26
C VAL A 393 -6.21 26.59 -10.18
N VAL A 394 -4.98 26.18 -10.49
CA VAL A 394 -4.67 24.98 -11.27
C VAL A 394 -4.03 23.98 -10.32
N THR A 395 -4.60 22.79 -10.24
CA THR A 395 -4.00 21.66 -9.51
C THR A 395 -3.04 20.95 -10.45
N SER A 396 -1.76 20.90 -10.07
CA SER A 396 -0.72 20.15 -10.78
C SER A 396 -0.09 19.12 -9.85
N GLU A 397 0.24 17.95 -10.35
CA GLU A 397 0.98 16.96 -9.57
C GLU A 397 2.48 17.26 -9.57
N ARG A 398 3.11 17.15 -8.41
CA ARG A 398 4.56 17.27 -8.26
C ARG A 398 5.11 16.08 -7.49
N GLN A 399 6.21 15.53 -7.99
CA GLN A 399 6.96 14.47 -7.34
C GLN A 399 7.97 15.06 -6.35
N PHE A 400 8.05 14.44 -5.17
CA PHE A 400 8.96 14.79 -4.09
C PHE A 400 9.83 13.56 -3.79
N PRO A 401 10.90 13.35 -4.56
CA PRO A 401 11.79 12.23 -4.33
C PRO A 401 12.69 12.52 -3.12
N LYS A 402 12.88 11.52 -2.26
CA LYS A 402 13.69 11.58 -1.05
C LYS A 402 14.46 10.27 -0.89
N ILE A 403 15.76 10.36 -0.62
CA ILE A 403 16.53 9.18 -0.23
C ILE A 403 16.12 8.78 1.19
N ILE A 404 15.74 7.51 1.37
CA ILE A 404 15.36 6.95 2.67
C ILE A 404 16.44 6.04 3.26
N SER A 405 17.39 5.59 2.44
CA SER A 405 18.52 4.78 2.87
C SER A 405 19.62 4.83 1.81
N VAL A 406 20.87 4.78 2.23
CA VAL A 406 22.04 4.49 1.40
C VAL A 406 22.81 3.36 2.05
N ALA A 407 22.99 2.25 1.34
CA ALA A 407 23.66 1.06 1.87
C ALA A 407 24.66 0.51 0.87
N THR A 408 25.75 -0.07 1.37
CA THR A 408 26.77 -0.71 0.53
C THR A 408 26.31 -2.09 0.06
N ILE A 409 26.53 -2.39 -1.22
CA ILE A 409 26.29 -3.72 -1.78
C ILE A 409 27.44 -4.64 -1.34
N ASN A 410 27.15 -5.64 -0.51
CA ASN A 410 28.18 -6.57 -0.01
C ASN A 410 28.32 -7.85 -0.84
N ASN A 411 27.28 -8.21 -1.59
CA ASN A 411 27.20 -9.38 -2.44
C ASN A 411 26.19 -9.16 -3.55
N ALA A 412 26.18 -10.02 -4.58
CA ALA A 412 25.12 -10.03 -5.57
C ALA A 412 23.77 -10.32 -4.90
N LEU A 413 22.80 -9.42 -5.08
CA LEU A 413 21.53 -9.45 -4.37
C LEU A 413 20.49 -10.17 -5.23
N GLY A 414 19.85 -11.21 -4.71
CA GLY A 414 18.85 -12.00 -5.43
C GLY A 414 17.43 -11.71 -4.95
N ASN A 415 16.58 -12.74 -4.98
CA ASN A 415 15.20 -12.69 -4.47
C ASN A 415 15.10 -12.36 -2.96
N SER A 416 16.18 -12.50 -2.21
CA SER A 416 16.23 -12.16 -0.79
C SER A 416 17.53 -11.41 -0.51
N PHE A 417 17.42 -10.23 0.10
CA PHE A 417 18.57 -9.41 0.46
C PHE A 417 18.32 -8.62 1.74
N GLN A 418 19.37 -8.01 2.30
CA GLN A 418 19.30 -7.21 3.51
C GLN A 418 19.80 -5.79 3.23
N ILE A 419 19.07 -4.79 3.73
CA ILE A 419 19.50 -3.40 3.76
C ILE A 419 20.04 -3.13 5.16
N MET A 420 21.36 -2.96 5.26
CA MET A 420 22.08 -2.77 6.53
C MET A 420 22.54 -1.31 6.68
N GLY A 421 23.11 -0.98 7.84
CA GLY A 421 23.68 0.35 8.09
C GLY A 421 22.65 1.42 8.46
N LEU A 422 21.48 1.02 8.96
CA LEU A 422 20.42 1.94 9.35
C LEU A 422 20.71 2.54 10.72
N GLU A 423 20.47 3.84 10.87
CA GLU A 423 20.84 4.59 12.08
C GLU A 423 20.08 4.17 13.34
N SER A 424 18.85 3.66 13.19
CA SER A 424 17.99 3.31 14.32
C SER A 424 16.94 2.24 13.98
N ASN A 425 16.43 1.57 15.01
CA ASN A 425 15.27 0.69 14.88
C ASN A 425 14.06 1.40 14.30
N TYR A 426 13.90 2.70 14.60
CA TYR A 426 12.84 3.52 14.02
C TYR A 426 13.03 3.70 12.51
N ALA A 427 14.26 4.02 12.05
CA ALA A 427 14.57 4.13 10.63
C ALA A 427 14.34 2.81 9.89
N ALA A 428 14.75 1.69 10.48
CA ALA A 428 14.53 0.36 9.91
C ALA A 428 13.05 -0.01 9.83
N LYS A 429 12.27 0.28 10.88
CA LYS A 429 10.83 0.07 10.89
C LYS A 429 10.12 0.92 9.82
N ASN A 430 10.50 2.19 9.69
CA ASN A 430 9.93 3.08 8.69
C ASN A 430 10.29 2.60 7.27
N LEU A 431 11.55 2.25 7.01
CA LEU A 431 11.98 1.69 5.73
C LEU A 431 11.21 0.41 5.38
N ALA A 432 11.13 -0.54 6.32
CA ALA A 432 10.40 -1.79 6.11
C ALA A 432 8.91 -1.54 5.85
N LEU A 433 8.29 -0.59 6.55
CA LEU A 433 6.92 -0.16 6.31
C LEU A 433 6.75 0.41 4.89
N LEU A 434 7.61 1.35 4.48
CA LEU A 434 7.52 1.99 3.16
C LEU A 434 7.73 0.97 2.04
N LEU A 435 8.65 0.02 2.21
CA LEU A 435 8.87 -1.06 1.25
C LEU A 435 7.71 -2.06 1.20
N ARG A 436 7.15 -2.49 2.36
CA ARG A 436 5.96 -3.38 2.41
C ARG A 436 4.70 -2.72 1.87
N SER A 437 4.56 -1.41 2.13
CA SER A 437 3.39 -0.65 1.72
C SER A 437 3.17 -0.67 0.22
N GLY A 438 4.22 -0.98 -0.56
CA GLY A 438 4.19 -1.12 -2.01
C GLY A 438 3.85 0.19 -2.71
N ALA A 439 4.17 0.26 -4.00
CA ALA A 439 3.60 1.31 -4.83
C ALA A 439 2.14 0.96 -5.16
N TYR A 440 1.27 1.97 -5.23
CA TYR A 440 0.02 1.78 -5.95
C TYR A 440 0.33 1.56 -7.42
N THR A 441 -0.39 0.63 -8.04
CA THR A 441 -0.28 0.34 -9.47
C THR A 441 -0.75 1.51 -10.32
N ALA A 442 -1.78 2.20 -9.83
CA ALA A 442 -2.24 3.46 -10.39
C ALA A 442 -2.40 4.49 -9.26
N PRO A 443 -2.11 5.79 -9.50
CA PRO A 443 -2.30 6.82 -8.49
C PRO A 443 -3.72 6.79 -7.92
N ILE A 444 -3.85 7.08 -6.62
CA ILE A 444 -5.16 7.21 -5.97
C ILE A 444 -5.34 8.62 -5.41
N VAL A 445 -6.57 9.12 -5.47
CA VAL A 445 -6.95 10.45 -4.96
C VAL A 445 -8.10 10.30 -3.98
N ALA A 446 -8.00 10.90 -2.80
CA ALA A 446 -9.11 10.92 -1.85
C ALA A 446 -10.23 11.85 -2.37
N ILE A 447 -11.42 11.28 -2.59
CA ILE A 447 -12.64 12.02 -2.96
C ILE A 447 -13.37 12.51 -1.70
N SER A 448 -13.44 11.66 -0.68
CA SER A 448 -14.14 11.94 0.58
C SER A 448 -13.35 11.37 1.76
N GLU A 449 -13.38 12.11 2.87
CA GLU A 449 -12.78 11.73 4.15
C GLU A 449 -13.77 12.11 5.25
N ASN A 450 -14.29 11.12 5.96
CA ASN A 450 -15.22 11.33 7.07
C ASN A 450 -14.64 10.68 8.33
N THR A 451 -14.46 11.48 9.38
CA THR A 451 -14.02 10.97 10.68
C THR A 451 -15.20 10.98 11.65
N VAL A 452 -15.48 9.85 12.28
CA VAL A 452 -16.51 9.73 13.32
C VAL A 452 -15.82 9.58 14.66
N GLY A 453 -16.06 10.53 15.56
CA GLY A 453 -15.52 10.47 16.93
C GLY A 453 -16.15 9.32 17.73
N PRO A 454 -15.40 8.61 18.59
CA PRO A 454 -15.95 7.56 19.45
C PRO A 454 -17.07 8.02 20.39
N SER A 455 -17.11 9.30 20.75
CA SER A 455 -18.15 9.91 21.59
C SER A 455 -19.51 9.94 20.91
N LEU A 456 -19.56 10.30 19.62
CA LEU A 456 -20.79 10.34 18.82
C LEU A 456 -21.39 8.94 18.66
N GLY A 457 -20.55 7.93 18.44
CA GLY A 457 -21.01 6.54 18.36
C GLY A 457 -21.61 6.05 19.68
N LYS A 458 -21.01 6.40 20.82
CA LYS A 458 -21.55 6.07 22.15
C LYS A 458 -22.91 6.73 22.40
N GLU A 459 -23.10 7.96 21.93
CA GLU A 459 -24.37 8.67 22.04
C GLU A 459 -25.45 8.05 21.16
N ASN A 460 -25.12 7.67 19.92
CA ASN A 460 -26.01 6.95 19.01
C ASN A 460 -26.46 5.59 19.58
N ILE A 461 -25.53 4.82 20.17
CA ILE A 461 -25.86 3.56 20.85
C ILE A 461 -26.82 3.85 22.00
N ARG A 462 -26.55 4.86 22.83
CA ARG A 462 -27.40 5.19 23.99
C ARG A 462 -28.80 5.61 23.56
N ALA A 463 -28.91 6.46 22.54
CA ALA A 463 -30.20 6.87 21.98
C ALA A 463 -30.98 5.68 21.41
N GLY A 464 -30.33 4.80 20.65
CA GLY A 464 -30.95 3.60 20.09
C GLY A 464 -31.35 2.55 21.14
N THR A 465 -30.67 2.48 22.28
CA THR A 465 -31.10 1.60 23.40
C THR A 465 -32.26 2.14 24.22
N LEU A 466 -32.49 3.46 24.18
CA LEU A 466 -33.55 4.13 24.94
C LEU A 466 -34.84 4.31 24.13
N ALA A 467 -34.73 4.36 22.80
CA ALA A 467 -35.84 4.35 21.86
C ALA A 467 -36.43 2.94 21.71
#